data_AF-A0A836U2F8-F1
#
_entry.id   AF-A0A836U2F8-F1
#
_cell.length_a   1.000
_cell.length_b   1.000
_cell.length_c   1.000
_cell.angle_alpha   90.00
_cell.angle_beta   90.00
_cell.angle_gamma   90.00
#
_symmetry.space_group_name_H-M   'P 1'
#
loop_
_entity.id
_entity.type
_entity.pdbx_description
1 polymer ?
#
loop_
_entity_poly.entity_id
_entity_poly.type
_entity_poly.pdbx_seq_one_letter_code
_entity_poly.pdbx_strand_id
1 'polypeptide(L)'
;MYNNIFKVIGLFLIFVNTNLSAAILNNEEADKADLTILNNETILFHSIGMGIALSIAQCDGVDLCSVNVVEAELQEMLNTLDERIESLVLKQEEAEDPVGFDKVLTAYVNERESYTAHLDKLKSISSTLDDDGLLEESFGEEADFPVESARNEELLDYLNDLEAFEDEDLEDDEDLEDLPDLPELE
;
A
#
# COMPACT_ATOMS: atom_id res chain seq x y z
N MET A 1 -41.07 15.50 42.03
CA MET A 1 -39.75 15.16 42.59
C MET A 1 -38.90 14.70 41.39
N TYR A 2 -38.21 15.64 40.74
CA TYR A 2 -37.51 15.40 39.48
C TYR A 2 -36.13 14.80 39.77
N ASN A 3 -35.99 13.50 39.51
CA ASN A 3 -34.71 12.88 39.21
C ASN A 3 -34.55 12.95 37.69
N ASN A 4 -33.54 13.67 37.22
CA ASN A 4 -32.91 13.37 35.94
C ASN A 4 -31.46 13.84 36.03
N ILE A 5 -30.59 12.86 36.26
CA ILE A 5 -29.16 12.90 36.01
C ILE A 5 -29.02 13.21 34.52
N PHE A 6 -29.02 14.49 34.16
CA PHE A 6 -28.60 14.93 32.85
C PHE A 6 -27.09 14.80 32.84
N LYS A 7 -26.67 13.59 32.43
CA LYS A 7 -25.32 13.19 32.13
C LYS A 7 -24.59 14.33 31.43
N VAL A 8 -23.62 14.90 32.15
CA VAL A 8 -22.50 15.62 31.57
C VAL A 8 -21.71 14.58 30.78
N ILE A 9 -22.07 14.39 29.52
CA ILE A 9 -21.22 13.74 28.52
C ILE A 9 -21.10 14.76 27.40
N GLY A 10 -20.34 15.82 27.70
CA GLY A 10 -19.70 16.60 26.66
C GLY A 10 -18.69 15.66 26.03
N LEU A 11 -19.08 15.06 24.91
CA LEU A 11 -18.24 14.29 24.02
C LEU A 11 -17.11 15.22 23.56
N PHE A 12 -16.00 15.22 24.28
CA PHE A 12 -14.78 15.88 23.88
C PHE A 12 -14.19 14.98 22.78
N LEU A 13 -14.60 15.21 21.53
CA LEU A 13 -13.87 14.75 20.36
C LEU A 13 -12.53 15.49 20.35
N ILE A 14 -11.58 15.02 21.16
CA ILE A 14 -10.17 15.32 20.96
C ILE A 14 -9.79 14.54 19.71
N PHE A 15 -9.99 15.16 18.54
CA PHE A 15 -9.13 14.86 17.40
C PHE A 15 -7.73 15.28 17.83
N VAL A 16 -7.00 14.36 18.46
CA VAL A 16 -5.55 14.48 18.56
C VAL A 16 -5.04 14.28 17.13
N ASN A 17 -5.13 15.33 16.31
CA ASN A 17 -4.22 15.50 15.20
C ASN A 17 -2.86 15.82 15.84
N THR A 18 -2.19 14.80 16.37
CA THR A 18 -0.73 14.83 16.36
C THR A 18 -0.40 14.90 14.88
N ASN A 19 -0.11 16.11 14.40
CA ASN A 19 0.77 16.27 13.27
C ASN A 19 2.11 15.68 13.70
N LEU A 20 2.20 14.35 13.70
CA LEU A 20 3.42 13.69 13.29
C LEU A 20 3.54 14.20 11.86
N SER A 21 4.44 15.14 11.61
CA SER A 21 4.87 15.39 10.25
C SER A 21 5.44 14.06 9.77
N ALA A 22 4.60 13.22 9.17
CA ALA A 22 4.97 11.95 8.60
C ALA A 22 5.78 12.29 7.36
N ALA A 23 7.05 12.56 7.59
CA ALA A 23 8.06 12.75 6.59
C ALA A 23 8.92 11.49 6.59
N ILE A 24 9.42 11.12 5.42
CA ILE A 24 10.51 10.16 5.31
C ILE A 24 11.66 10.73 6.14
N LEU A 25 12.16 9.93 7.08
CA LEU A 25 13.22 10.32 8.00
C LEU A 25 14.46 10.60 7.18
N ASN A 26 15.26 11.59 7.58
CA ASN A 26 16.61 11.66 7.07
C ASN A 26 17.51 10.59 7.72
N ASN A 27 18.70 10.38 7.17
CA ASN A 27 19.59 9.32 7.64
C ASN A 27 20.00 9.46 9.12
N GLU A 28 20.18 10.68 9.62
CA GLU A 28 20.52 10.90 11.03
C GLU A 28 19.32 10.59 11.96
N GLU A 29 18.11 10.95 11.52
CA GLU A 29 16.87 10.70 12.27
C GLU A 29 16.54 9.22 12.32
N ALA A 30 16.59 8.53 11.19
CA ALA A 30 16.41 7.09 11.13
C ALA A 30 17.48 6.35 11.92
N ASP A 31 18.69 6.93 12.03
CA ASP A 31 19.74 6.28 12.78
C ASP A 31 19.47 6.20 14.28
N LYS A 32 18.78 7.21 14.80
CA LYS A 32 18.41 7.36 16.22
C LYS A 32 16.97 6.94 16.49
N ALA A 33 16.21 6.60 15.44
CA ALA A 33 14.80 6.25 15.56
C ALA A 33 14.64 4.92 16.31
N ASP A 34 13.59 4.87 17.13
CA ASP A 34 13.14 3.60 17.68
C ASP A 34 12.33 2.81 16.63
N LEU A 35 12.07 1.53 16.94
CA LEU A 35 11.33 0.63 16.05
C LEU A 35 9.92 1.14 15.72
N THR A 36 9.29 1.92 16.59
CA THR A 36 7.94 2.47 16.34
C THR A 36 8.00 3.55 15.28
N ILE A 37 8.98 4.45 15.37
CA ILE A 37 9.20 5.52 14.39
C ILE A 37 9.56 4.93 13.03
N LEU A 38 10.45 3.93 13.00
CA LEU A 38 10.81 3.22 11.77
C LEU A 38 9.61 2.50 11.15
N ASN A 39 8.78 1.84 11.96
CA ASN A 39 7.54 1.22 11.48
C ASN A 39 6.52 2.26 10.97
N ASN A 40 6.48 3.47 11.54
CA ASN A 40 5.63 4.53 11.00
C ASN A 40 6.14 5.05 9.65
N GLU A 41 7.47 5.07 9.45
CA GLU A 41 8.06 5.40 8.16
C GLU A 41 7.72 4.35 7.10
N THR A 42 7.71 3.05 7.41
CA THR A 42 7.29 2.01 6.45
C THR A 42 5.83 2.16 6.04
N ILE A 43 4.93 2.55 6.96
CA ILE A 43 3.53 2.87 6.62
C ILE A 43 3.45 4.06 5.66
N LEU A 44 4.33 5.06 5.81
CA LEU A 44 4.39 6.19 4.89
C LEU A 44 4.85 5.75 3.50
N PHE A 45 5.92 4.95 3.41
CA PHE A 45 6.36 4.35 2.14
C PHE A 45 5.23 3.57 1.48
N HIS A 46 4.51 2.73 2.25
CA HIS A 46 3.37 1.99 1.75
C HIS A 46 2.29 2.89 1.13
N SER A 47 1.92 3.97 1.84
CA SER A 47 0.94 4.94 1.35
C SER A 47 1.38 5.64 0.06
N ILE A 48 2.67 5.96 -0.06
CA ILE A 48 3.23 6.56 -1.27
C ILE A 48 3.23 5.54 -2.42
N GLY A 49 3.65 4.30 -2.13
CA GLY A 49 3.62 3.17 -3.05
C GLY A 49 2.24 2.91 -3.64
N MET A 50 1.19 2.93 -2.82
CA MET A 50 -0.20 2.83 -3.29
C MET A 50 -0.58 3.97 -4.26
N GLY A 51 -0.15 5.21 -3.96
CA GLY A 51 -0.37 6.35 -4.86
C GLY A 51 0.31 6.18 -6.22
N ILE A 52 1.55 5.68 -6.22
CA ILE A 52 2.31 5.36 -7.43
C ILE A 52 1.63 4.23 -8.20
N ALA A 53 1.23 3.15 -7.52
CA ALA A 53 0.54 2.02 -8.11
C ALA A 53 -0.74 2.46 -8.81
N LEU A 54 -1.54 3.32 -8.18
CA LEU A 54 -2.75 3.88 -8.77
C LEU A 54 -2.42 4.75 -9.99
N SER A 55 -1.39 5.60 -9.91
CA SER A 55 -0.98 6.43 -11.04
C SER A 55 -0.49 5.60 -12.22
N ILE A 56 0.18 4.48 -11.98
CA ILE A 56 0.62 3.54 -13.03
C ILE A 56 -0.58 2.80 -13.61
N ALA A 57 -1.50 2.31 -12.76
CA ALA A 57 -2.68 1.56 -13.18
C ALA A 57 -3.63 2.37 -14.08
N GLN A 58 -3.69 3.69 -13.91
CA GLN A 58 -4.45 4.59 -14.79
C GLN A 58 -3.94 4.58 -16.24
N CYS A 59 -2.69 4.17 -16.46
CA CYS A 59 -2.06 4.10 -17.77
C CYS A 59 -2.00 2.68 -18.36
N ASP A 60 -2.46 1.67 -17.62
CA ASP A 60 -2.43 0.30 -18.11
C ASP A 60 -3.49 0.10 -19.21
N GLY A 61 -3.06 -0.37 -20.38
CA GLY A 61 -3.93 -0.57 -21.55
C GLY A 61 -4.42 0.71 -22.25
N VAL A 62 -3.84 1.88 -21.94
CA VAL A 62 -4.17 3.15 -22.59
C VAL A 62 -3.02 3.59 -23.49
N ASP A 63 -3.26 3.61 -24.81
CA ASP A 63 -2.29 4.13 -25.79
C ASP A 63 -2.03 5.63 -25.52
N LEU A 64 -0.74 6.01 -25.48
CA LEU A 64 -0.27 7.39 -25.23
C LEU A 64 -0.61 7.94 -23.82
N CYS A 65 -0.43 7.14 -22.77
CA CYS A 65 -0.56 7.60 -21.39
C CYS A 65 0.76 8.17 -20.81
N SER A 66 0.68 9.31 -20.12
CA SER A 66 1.81 9.90 -19.39
C SER A 66 1.57 9.76 -17.90
N VAL A 67 2.38 8.94 -17.22
CA VAL A 67 2.35 8.83 -15.76
C VAL A 67 2.95 10.11 -15.15
N ASN A 68 2.37 10.61 -14.07
CA ASN A 68 2.90 11.76 -13.32
C ASN A 68 4.06 11.39 -12.37
N VAL A 69 4.51 10.14 -12.39
CA VAL A 69 5.58 9.62 -11.53
C VAL A 69 6.91 9.75 -12.27
N VAL A 70 7.90 10.36 -11.61
CA VAL A 70 9.24 10.56 -12.18
C VAL A 70 10.15 9.38 -11.81
N GLU A 71 10.78 8.76 -12.82
CA GLU A 71 11.70 7.63 -12.61
C GLU A 71 12.81 7.94 -11.60
N ALA A 72 13.38 9.15 -11.68
CA ALA A 72 14.43 9.60 -10.77
C ALA A 72 13.97 9.71 -9.31
N GLU A 73 12.73 10.15 -9.06
CA GLU A 73 12.16 10.22 -7.70
C GLU A 73 11.93 8.81 -7.15
N LEU A 74 11.46 7.88 -7.99
CA LEU A 74 11.29 6.48 -7.61
C LEU A 74 12.62 5.81 -7.28
N GLN A 75 13.67 6.12 -8.05
CA GLN A 75 15.02 5.65 -7.80
C GLN A 75 15.61 6.23 -6.50
N GLU A 76 15.33 7.49 -6.18
CA GLU A 76 15.74 8.11 -4.90
C GLU A 76 15.06 7.43 -3.71
N MET A 77 13.77 7.10 -3.83
CA MET A 77 13.06 6.33 -2.81
C MET A 77 13.62 4.92 -2.63
N LEU A 78 13.98 4.23 -3.73
CA LEU A 78 14.66 2.94 -3.66
C LEU A 78 16.01 3.02 -2.95
N ASN A 79 16.83 4.02 -3.29
CA ASN A 79 18.12 4.21 -2.60
C ASN A 79 17.92 4.47 -1.10
N THR A 80 16.90 5.24 -0.73
CA THR A 80 16.56 5.48 0.68
C THR A 80 16.17 4.18 1.38
N LEU A 81 15.35 3.33 0.75
CA LEU A 81 14.95 2.03 1.29
C LEU A 81 16.17 1.10 1.46
N ASP A 82 17.08 1.06 0.48
CA ASP A 82 18.31 0.27 0.58
C ASP A 82 19.22 0.75 1.73
N GLU A 83 19.43 2.05 1.87
CA GLU A 83 20.19 2.61 3.00
C GLU A 83 19.56 2.28 4.36
N ARG A 84 18.22 2.29 4.45
CA ARG A 84 17.48 1.89 5.67
C ARG A 84 17.71 0.41 5.98
N ILE A 85 17.57 -0.46 4.98
CA ILE A 85 17.78 -1.91 5.12
C ILE A 85 19.20 -2.19 5.61
N GLU A 86 20.21 -1.60 4.97
CA GLU A 86 21.62 -1.78 5.36
C GLU A 86 21.88 -1.33 6.81
N SER A 87 21.40 -0.15 7.19
CA SER A 87 21.54 0.36 8.56
C SER A 87 20.83 -0.53 9.60
N LEU A 88 19.64 -1.05 9.27
CA LEU A 88 18.88 -1.92 10.16
C LEU A 88 19.53 -3.29 10.35
N VAL A 89 20.10 -3.88 9.29
CA VAL A 89 20.84 -5.14 9.38
C VAL A 89 22.04 -5.01 10.33
N LEU A 90 22.78 -3.89 10.24
CA LEU A 90 23.91 -3.65 11.14
C LEU A 90 23.46 -3.49 12.60
N LYS A 91 22.34 -2.81 12.86
CA LYS A 91 21.81 -2.62 14.22
C LYS A 91 21.22 -3.88 14.82
N GLN A 92 20.66 -4.75 13.99
CA GLN A 92 20.04 -6.00 14.44
C GLN A 92 21.06 -6.91 15.14
N GLU A 93 22.31 -6.96 14.67
CA GLU A 93 23.35 -7.81 15.25
C GLU A 93 23.66 -7.49 16.72
N GLU A 94 23.45 -6.24 17.13
CA GLU A 94 23.74 -5.73 18.47
C GLU A 94 22.47 -5.39 19.28
N ALA A 95 21.28 -5.67 18.73
CA ALA A 95 20.01 -5.24 19.31
C ALA A 95 19.54 -6.11 20.49
N GLU A 96 18.93 -5.47 21.49
CA GLU A 96 18.27 -6.16 22.61
C GLU A 96 16.96 -6.86 22.18
N ASP A 97 16.30 -6.36 21.12
CA ASP A 97 15.07 -6.92 20.54
C ASP A 97 15.26 -7.29 19.05
N PRO A 98 15.94 -8.40 18.73
CA PRO A 98 16.19 -8.80 17.35
C PRO A 98 14.91 -9.12 16.57
N VAL A 99 13.85 -9.56 17.25
CA VAL A 99 12.56 -9.90 16.63
C VAL A 99 11.81 -8.66 16.18
N GLY A 100 11.87 -7.58 16.96
CA GLY A 100 11.33 -6.27 16.57
C GLY A 100 12.04 -5.72 15.32
N PHE A 101 13.37 -5.83 15.27
CA PHE A 101 14.14 -5.46 14.08
C PHE A 101 13.79 -6.30 12.86
N ASP A 102 13.61 -7.62 13.00
CA ASP A 102 13.20 -8.50 11.89
C ASP A 102 11.89 -8.05 11.25
N LYS A 103 10.90 -7.66 12.07
CA LYS A 103 9.60 -7.18 11.57
C LYS A 103 9.75 -5.90 10.75
N VAL A 104 10.48 -4.93 11.28
CA VAL A 104 10.72 -3.64 10.62
C VAL A 104 11.54 -3.84 9.35
N LEU A 105 12.60 -4.65 9.40
CA LEU A 105 13.43 -4.99 8.25
C LEU A 105 12.60 -5.65 7.14
N THR A 106 11.76 -6.61 7.49
CA THR A 106 10.84 -7.27 6.54
C THR A 106 9.91 -6.24 5.89
N ALA A 107 9.39 -5.28 6.65
CA ALA A 107 8.56 -4.22 6.09
C ALA A 107 9.33 -3.35 5.08
N TYR A 108 10.55 -2.89 5.38
CA TYR A 108 11.35 -2.13 4.42
C TYR A 108 11.72 -2.95 3.17
N VAL A 109 12.03 -4.24 3.33
CA VAL A 109 12.32 -5.14 2.20
C VAL A 109 11.10 -5.28 1.28
N ASN A 110 9.91 -5.47 1.85
CA ASN A 110 8.66 -5.54 1.09
C ASN A 110 8.40 -4.24 0.32
N GLU A 111 8.59 -3.08 0.95
CA GLU A 111 8.43 -1.79 0.28
C GLU A 111 9.45 -1.63 -0.85
N ARG A 112 10.72 -1.99 -0.64
CA ARG A 112 11.74 -1.97 -1.71
C ARG A 112 11.35 -2.82 -2.90
N GLU A 113 10.83 -4.02 -2.66
CA GLU A 113 10.34 -4.91 -3.73
C GLU A 113 9.14 -4.31 -4.47
N SER A 114 8.18 -3.71 -3.74
CA SER A 114 7.03 -3.02 -4.36
C SER A 114 7.48 -1.87 -5.25
N TYR A 115 8.40 -1.04 -4.77
CA TYR A 115 8.94 0.09 -5.51
C TYR A 115 9.76 -0.34 -6.73
N THR A 116 10.48 -1.47 -6.64
CA THR A 116 11.18 -2.07 -7.78
C THR A 116 10.17 -2.50 -8.85
N ALA A 117 9.07 -3.15 -8.44
CA ALA A 117 8.01 -3.53 -9.36
C ALA A 117 7.31 -2.32 -10.00
N HIS A 118 7.12 -1.22 -9.26
CA HIS A 118 6.61 0.03 -9.82
C HIS A 118 7.55 0.62 -10.86
N LEU A 119 8.86 0.59 -10.61
CA LEU A 119 9.88 1.10 -11.54
C LEU A 119 9.89 0.30 -12.84
N ASP A 120 9.80 -1.03 -12.75
CA ASP A 120 9.76 -1.89 -13.92
C ASP A 120 8.49 -1.65 -14.76
N LYS A 121 7.34 -1.48 -14.10
CA LYS A 121 6.08 -1.12 -14.80
C LYS A 121 6.17 0.24 -15.48
N LEU A 122 6.73 1.24 -14.80
CA LEU A 122 6.90 2.58 -15.36
C LEU A 122 7.78 2.54 -16.63
N LYS A 123 8.88 1.78 -16.60
CA LYS A 123 9.76 1.57 -17.75
C LYS A 123 9.06 0.86 -18.90
N SER A 124 8.23 -0.13 -18.61
CA SER A 124 7.42 -0.84 -19.63
C SER A 124 6.47 0.14 -20.36
N ILE A 125 5.78 1.01 -19.61
CA ILE A 125 4.90 2.03 -20.20
C ILE A 125 5.70 2.99 -21.08
N SER A 126 6.82 3.52 -20.57
CA SER A 126 7.68 4.44 -21.34
C SER A 126 8.20 3.80 -22.63
N SER A 127 8.64 2.53 -22.58
CA SER A 127 9.17 1.84 -23.76
C SER A 127 8.12 1.59 -24.84
N THR A 128 6.84 1.45 -24.46
CA THR A 128 5.74 1.29 -25.40
C THR A 128 5.49 2.58 -26.18
N LEU A 129 5.72 3.75 -25.57
CA LEU A 129 5.61 5.05 -26.22
C LEU A 129 6.74 5.30 -27.24
N ASP A 130 7.94 4.76 -26.97
CA ASP A 130 9.10 4.91 -27.85
C ASP A 130 9.06 3.97 -29.07
N ASP A 131 8.35 2.83 -28.97
CA ASP A 131 8.20 1.85 -30.07
C ASP A 131 7.09 2.23 -31.08
N ASP A 132 6.23 3.19 -30.74
CA ASP A 132 5.21 3.75 -31.66
C ASP A 132 5.79 4.69 -32.75
N GLY A 133 7.10 4.59 -32.98
CA GLY A 133 7.83 5.21 -34.09
C GLY A 133 7.60 4.56 -35.46
N LEU A 134 6.59 3.69 -35.61
CA LEU A 134 6.19 3.07 -36.88
C LEU A 134 4.82 3.52 -37.39
N LEU A 135 4.28 4.65 -36.92
CA LEU A 135 3.11 5.30 -37.52
C LEU A 135 3.49 6.44 -38.49
N GLU A 136 4.47 6.19 -39.36
CA GLU A 136 4.60 6.90 -40.64
C GLU A 136 4.03 5.98 -41.73
N GLU A 137 2.97 6.45 -42.42
CA GLU A 137 2.18 5.76 -43.46
C GLU A 137 0.99 4.88 -43.01
N SER A 138 -0.13 5.51 -42.61
CA SER A 138 -1.43 5.29 -43.29
C SER A 138 -2.52 6.24 -42.75
N PHE A 139 -2.37 7.55 -42.96
CA PHE A 139 -3.54 8.44 -42.98
C PHE A 139 -4.10 8.43 -44.40
N GLY A 140 -4.81 7.36 -44.72
CA GLY A 140 -5.25 7.06 -46.08
C GLY A 140 -6.53 6.24 -46.18
N GLU A 141 -7.45 6.32 -45.22
CA GLU A 141 -8.88 6.04 -45.43
C GLU A 141 -9.68 6.49 -44.21
N GLU A 142 -10.74 7.26 -44.43
CA GLU A 142 -11.74 7.58 -43.40
C GLU A 142 -12.41 6.27 -42.96
N ALA A 143 -11.88 5.64 -41.91
CA ALA A 143 -12.57 4.57 -41.23
C ALA A 143 -13.73 5.19 -40.42
N ASP A 144 -14.94 5.02 -40.95
CA ASP A 144 -16.20 5.28 -40.26
C ASP A 144 -16.33 4.30 -39.09
N PHE A 145 -15.72 4.63 -37.95
CA PHE A 145 -15.83 3.86 -36.73
C PHE A 145 -17.23 4.08 -36.12
N PRO A 146 -18.08 3.04 -36.02
CA PRO A 146 -19.29 3.16 -35.23
C PRO A 146 -18.87 3.31 -33.77
N VAL A 147 -19.12 4.48 -33.20
CA VAL A 147 -19.04 4.71 -31.75
C VAL A 147 -20.21 4.00 -31.10
N GLU A 148 -20.16 2.67 -31.03
CA GLU A 148 -20.88 1.94 -30.00
C GLU A 148 -19.99 1.90 -28.77
N SER A 149 -20.44 2.64 -27.76
CA SER A 149 -19.91 2.61 -26.42
C SER A 149 -20.09 1.19 -25.90
N ALA A 150 -19.04 0.37 -26.00
CA ALA A 150 -18.98 -0.94 -25.38
C ALA A 150 -18.94 -0.74 -23.85
N ARG A 151 -20.12 -0.49 -23.27
CA ARG A 151 -20.38 -0.78 -21.86
C ARG A 151 -20.22 -2.28 -21.72
N ASN A 152 -19.07 -2.71 -21.22
CA ASN A 152 -18.81 -4.11 -20.98
C ASN A 152 -19.63 -4.55 -19.75
N GLU A 153 -20.86 -5.02 -19.98
CA GLU A 153 -21.78 -5.51 -18.93
C GLU A 153 -21.16 -6.66 -18.12
N GLU A 154 -20.25 -7.44 -18.72
CA GLU A 154 -19.50 -8.51 -18.04
C GLU A 154 -18.58 -7.97 -16.94
N LEU A 155 -18.02 -6.78 -17.14
CA LEU A 155 -17.13 -6.11 -16.19
C LEU A 155 -17.93 -5.49 -15.02
N LEU A 156 -19.18 -5.09 -15.26
CA LEU A 156 -20.10 -4.65 -14.22
C LEU A 156 -20.62 -5.81 -13.37
N ASP A 157 -20.86 -6.98 -13.98
CA ASP A 157 -21.29 -8.19 -13.27
C ASP A 157 -20.18 -8.69 -12.34
N TYR A 158 -18.93 -8.70 -12.82
CA TYR A 158 -17.76 -9.07 -12.01
C TYR A 158 -17.53 -8.12 -10.81
N LEU A 159 -17.76 -6.81 -10.99
CA LEU A 159 -17.65 -5.84 -9.89
C LEU A 159 -18.76 -6.03 -8.84
N ASN A 160 -19.96 -6.40 -9.29
CA ASN A 160 -21.09 -6.66 -8.40
C ASN A 160 -20.93 -7.98 -7.61
N ASP A 161 -20.29 -8.98 -8.24
CA ASP A 161 -19.91 -10.23 -7.55
C ASP A 161 -18.80 -10.00 -6.51
N LEU A 162 -17.85 -9.08 -6.74
CA LEU A 162 -16.82 -8.74 -5.75
C LEU A 162 -17.38 -8.00 -4.52
N GLU A 163 -18.36 -7.13 -4.70
CA GLU A 163 -19.03 -6.41 -3.61
C GLU A 163 -19.82 -7.39 -2.70
N ALA A 164 -20.22 -8.55 -3.23
CA ALA A 164 -20.91 -9.59 -2.47
C ALA A 164 -20.01 -10.45 -1.56
N PHE A 165 -18.68 -10.34 -1.67
CA PHE A 165 -17.71 -11.07 -0.82
C PHE A 165 -17.28 -10.30 0.44
N GLU A 166 -17.67 -9.02 0.58
CA GLU A 166 -17.26 -8.19 1.74
C GLU A 166 -18.20 -8.31 2.96
N ASP A 167 -19.34 -9.01 2.82
CA ASP A 167 -20.39 -9.12 3.85
C ASP A 167 -20.55 -10.53 4.46
N GLU A 168 -19.64 -11.48 4.19
CA GLU A 168 -19.61 -12.73 4.96
C GLU A 168 -18.79 -12.52 6.23
N ASP A 169 -19.46 -11.90 7.22
CA ASP A 169 -19.08 -11.93 8.63
C ASP A 169 -18.56 -13.35 8.95
N LEU A 170 -17.27 -13.45 9.28
CA LEU A 170 -16.72 -14.66 9.87
C LEU A 170 -17.53 -14.92 11.16
N GLU A 171 -18.44 -15.89 11.12
CA GLU A 171 -19.02 -16.44 12.34
C GLU A 171 -17.86 -16.93 13.20
N ASP A 172 -17.58 -16.18 14.28
CA ASP A 172 -16.68 -16.62 15.34
C ASP A 172 -17.28 -17.90 15.92
N ASP A 173 -16.75 -19.05 15.51
CA ASP A 173 -16.98 -20.35 16.12
C ASP A 173 -16.33 -20.39 17.54
N GLU A 174 -16.67 -19.44 18.42
CA GLU A 174 -16.48 -19.59 19.86
C GLU A 174 -17.58 -20.50 20.41
N ASP A 175 -17.47 -21.81 20.17
CA ASP A 175 -18.18 -22.84 20.93
C ASP A 175 -17.33 -24.11 20.99
N LEU A 176 -16.24 -24.05 21.76
CA LEU A 176 -15.52 -25.23 22.27
C LEU A 176 -15.79 -25.35 23.78
N GLU A 177 -17.05 -25.51 24.14
CA GLU A 177 -17.47 -25.96 25.47
C GLU A 177 -17.10 -27.44 25.70
N ASP A 178 -16.52 -27.70 26.87
CA ASP A 178 -16.37 -28.98 27.57
C ASP A 178 -15.44 -30.07 27.00
N LEU A 179 -14.13 -29.87 27.21
CA LEU A 179 -13.21 -31.00 27.43
C LEU A 179 -13.54 -31.64 28.81
N PRO A 180 -13.88 -32.94 28.89
CA PRO A 180 -14.05 -33.61 30.17
C PRO A 180 -12.69 -33.72 30.89
N ASP A 181 -12.69 -33.41 32.19
CA ASP A 181 -11.55 -33.54 33.11
C ASP A 181 -10.88 -34.92 32.97
N LEU A 182 -9.58 -34.91 32.66
CA LEU A 182 -8.72 -36.09 32.72
C LEU A 182 -8.58 -36.55 34.18
N PRO A 183 -8.70 -37.86 34.47
CA PRO A 183 -8.53 -38.35 35.83
C PRO A 183 -7.08 -38.17 36.31
N GLU A 184 -6.92 -37.67 37.54
CA GLU A 184 -5.65 -37.67 38.26
C GLU A 184 -5.11 -39.10 38.39
N LEU A 185 -3.85 -39.29 38.00
CA LEU A 185 -3.14 -40.56 38.18
C LEU A 185 -2.60 -40.62 39.62
N GLU A 186 -2.99 -41.66 40.37
CA GLU A 186 -2.37 -42.07 41.64
C GLU A 186 -0.90 -42.52 41.46
#